data_AF-A0A453CKW4-F1
#
_entry.id   AF-A0A453CKW4-F1
#
_cell.length_a   1.000
_cell.length_b   1.000
_cell.length_c   1.000
_cell.angle_alpha   90.00
_cell.angle_beta   90.00
_cell.angle_gamma   90.00
#
_symmetry.space_group_name_H-M   'P 1'
#
loop_
_entity.id
_entity.type
_entity.pdbx_description
1 polymer ?
#
loop_
_entity_poly.entity_id
_entity_poly.type
_entity_poly.pdbx_seq_one_letter_code
_entity_poly.pdbx_strand_id
1 'polypeptide(L)'
;YRMHPKISKFPLVTFYDGKISDGPNVTSESYEKRFLASKIFGSYSFINVDGGHETTEKHGRSLRNTIEAAAVSRIVQRLFKVKVKSVDGFQRAEEDVIIISTVRSNKAGSVGFLTNMQRTNVALTRAKHCLWIVGNGTTLSNSKSVWQKIVKDARDR
;
A
#
# COMPACT_ATOMS: atom_id res chain seq x y z
N TYR A 1 -13.54 4.94 12.30
CA TYR A 1 -12.81 5.36 13.52
C TYR A 1 -11.30 5.18 13.51
N ARG A 2 -10.69 4.56 12.48
CA ARG A 2 -9.25 4.21 12.54
C ARG A 2 -8.44 4.64 11.31
N MET A 3 -8.96 4.38 10.12
CA MET A 3 -8.21 4.63 8.89
C MET A 3 -8.47 6.06 8.45
N HIS A 4 -7.45 6.72 7.92
CA HIS A 4 -7.63 7.99 7.24
C HIS A 4 -8.66 7.83 6.09
N PRO A 5 -9.59 8.78 5.88
CA PRO A 5 -10.66 8.64 4.87
C PRO A 5 -10.19 8.32 3.44
N LYS A 6 -8.99 8.80 3.07
CA LYS A 6 -8.39 8.44 1.76
C LYS A 6 -8.09 6.94 1.64
N ILE A 7 -7.73 6.28 2.73
CA ILE A 7 -7.46 4.83 2.77
C ILE A 7 -8.78 4.07 2.74
N SER A 8 -9.74 4.42 3.61
CA SER A 8 -11.00 3.69 3.78
C SER A 8 -11.91 3.77 2.56
N LYS A 9 -11.90 4.88 1.81
CA LYS A 9 -12.78 5.10 0.64
C LYS A 9 -12.87 3.90 -0.31
N PHE A 10 -11.73 3.33 -0.70
CA PHE A 10 -11.72 2.22 -1.66
C PHE A 10 -12.27 0.91 -1.05
N PRO A 11 -11.77 0.42 0.10
CA PRO A 11 -12.33 -0.77 0.74
C PRO A 11 -13.82 -0.66 1.06
N LEU A 12 -14.28 0.49 1.55
CA LEU A 12 -15.68 0.71 1.91
C LEU A 12 -16.62 0.47 0.73
N VAL A 13 -16.30 1.05 -0.43
CA VAL A 13 -17.09 0.88 -1.66
C VAL A 13 -16.92 -0.53 -2.24
N THR A 14 -15.71 -1.09 -2.20
CA THR A 14 -15.38 -2.31 -2.96
C THR A 14 -15.71 -3.61 -2.22
N PHE A 15 -15.56 -3.64 -0.89
CA PHE A 15 -15.68 -4.87 -0.10
C PHE A 15 -16.84 -4.84 0.91
N TYR A 16 -17.43 -3.68 1.15
CA TYR A 16 -18.45 -3.49 2.18
C TYR A 16 -19.74 -2.83 1.67
N ASP A 17 -19.89 -2.66 0.36
CA ASP A 17 -21.05 -2.01 -0.29
C ASP A 17 -21.40 -0.63 0.30
N GLY A 18 -20.41 0.10 0.83
CA GLY A 18 -20.63 1.38 1.51
C GLY A 18 -21.36 1.29 2.85
N LYS A 19 -21.55 0.09 3.42
CA LYS A 19 -22.28 -0.13 4.69
C LYS A 19 -21.50 0.29 5.94
N ILE A 20 -20.20 0.57 5.79
CA ILE A 20 -19.35 1.06 6.87
C ILE A 20 -18.99 2.51 6.55
N SER A 21 -18.93 3.35 7.59
CA SER A 21 -18.58 4.76 7.47
C SER A 21 -17.31 5.10 8.26
N ASP A 22 -16.67 6.20 7.87
CA ASP A 22 -15.61 6.79 8.68
C ASP A 22 -16.18 7.37 9.98
N GLY A 23 -15.34 7.39 11.02
CA GLY A 23 -15.72 7.96 12.31
C GLY A 23 -15.33 9.44 12.36
N PRO A 24 -16.02 10.29 13.14
CA PRO A 24 -15.72 11.73 13.21
C PRO A 24 -14.30 12.03 13.70
N ASN A 25 -13.69 11.10 14.44
CA ASN A 25 -12.33 11.23 14.95
C ASN A 25 -11.25 11.14 13.87
N VAL A 26 -11.55 10.60 12.68
CA VAL A 26 -10.58 10.46 11.58
C VAL A 26 -10.78 11.47 10.45
N THR A 27 -11.84 12.29 10.54
CA THR A 27 -12.21 13.25 9.49
C THR A 27 -11.65 14.65 9.73
N SER A 28 -11.10 14.93 10.92
CA SER A 28 -10.46 16.22 11.21
C SER A 28 -9.11 16.34 10.53
N GLU A 29 -8.73 17.56 10.14
CA GLU A 29 -7.42 17.84 9.53
C GLU A 29 -6.26 17.46 10.46
N SER A 30 -6.46 17.58 11.78
CA SER A 30 -5.50 17.16 12.81
C SER A 30 -5.20 15.65 12.81
N TYR A 31 -6.02 14.83 12.14
CA TYR A 31 -5.79 13.39 12.00
C TYR A 31 -4.81 13.05 10.86
N GLU A 32 -4.65 13.96 9.89
CA GLU A 32 -3.69 13.78 8.78
C GLU A 32 -2.27 13.81 9.35
N LYS A 33 -1.51 12.74 9.09
CA LYS A 33 -0.09 12.66 9.45
C LYS A 33 0.74 12.41 8.21
N ARG A 34 1.81 13.19 8.04
CA ARG A 34 2.81 12.99 6.99
C ARG A 34 4.13 12.55 7.58
N PHE A 35 4.50 11.31 7.31
CA PHE A 35 5.74 10.72 7.84
C PHE A 35 6.97 11.01 6.98
N LEU A 36 6.78 11.27 5.68
CA LEU A 36 7.85 11.62 4.74
C LEU A 36 7.47 12.85 3.93
N ALA A 37 8.43 13.77 3.77
CA ALA A 37 8.29 14.90 2.86
C ALA A 37 8.43 14.42 1.40
N SER A 38 7.29 14.28 0.71
CA SER A 38 7.13 14.24 -0.75
C SER A 38 5.65 14.06 -1.10
N LYS A 39 5.23 14.54 -2.28
CA LYS A 39 3.86 14.32 -2.79
C LYS A 39 3.53 12.85 -3.03
N ILE A 40 4.54 12.00 -3.25
CA ILE A 40 4.34 10.55 -3.47
C ILE A 40 4.05 9.76 -2.18
N PHE A 41 4.15 10.39 -1.01
CA PHE A 41 3.93 9.78 0.30
C PHE A 41 2.69 10.36 0.99
N GLY A 42 1.54 10.30 0.31
CA GLY A 42 0.24 10.72 0.86
C GLY A 42 -0.37 9.67 1.79
N SER A 43 -1.55 9.96 2.35
CA SER A 43 -2.27 8.99 3.20
C SER A 43 -2.72 7.74 2.43
N TYR A 44 -2.88 7.82 1.10
CA TYR A 44 -3.05 6.68 0.19
C TYR A 44 -2.25 6.96 -1.08
N SER A 45 -1.31 6.09 -1.45
CA SER A 45 -0.44 6.32 -2.61
C SER A 45 -0.01 5.03 -3.30
N PHE A 46 0.06 5.09 -4.63
CA PHE A 46 0.70 4.06 -5.45
C PHE A 46 2.05 4.57 -5.95
N ILE A 47 3.12 3.88 -5.57
CA ILE A 47 4.51 4.17 -5.92
C ILE A 47 4.91 3.18 -7.01
N ASN A 48 4.91 3.68 -8.24
CA ASN A 48 5.25 2.86 -9.40
C ASN A 48 6.74 2.49 -9.41
N VAL A 49 7.04 1.21 -9.58
CA VAL A 49 8.39 0.69 -9.80
C VAL A 49 8.47 0.08 -11.20
N ASP A 50 9.12 0.81 -12.09
CA ASP A 50 9.44 0.36 -13.44
C ASP A 50 10.79 -0.36 -13.47
N GLY A 51 10.99 -1.24 -14.46
CA GLY A 51 12.24 -1.96 -14.68
C GLY A 51 12.53 -3.10 -13.68
N GLY A 52 11.71 -3.28 -12.64
CA GLY A 52 11.76 -4.48 -11.80
C GLY A 52 11.31 -5.71 -12.57
N HIS A 53 11.99 -6.83 -12.38
CA HIS A 53 11.61 -8.13 -12.94
C HIS A 53 11.33 -9.11 -11.82
N GLU A 54 10.19 -9.79 -11.88
CA GLU A 54 9.91 -10.90 -10.97
C GLU A 54 10.82 -12.09 -11.34
N THR A 55 11.51 -12.64 -10.34
CA THR A 55 12.38 -13.81 -10.48
C THR A 55 11.98 -14.86 -9.45
N THR A 56 12.19 -16.13 -9.79
CA THR A 56 12.12 -17.25 -8.84
C THR A 56 13.53 -17.62 -8.38
N GLU A 57 13.64 -18.17 -7.18
CA GLU A 57 14.88 -18.82 -6.77
C GLU A 57 15.06 -20.15 -7.51
N LYS A 58 16.31 -20.61 -7.69
CA LYS A 58 16.64 -21.83 -8.46
C LYS A 58 15.86 -23.08 -8.00
N HIS A 59 15.40 -23.10 -6.74
CA HIS A 59 14.57 -24.17 -6.17
C HIS A 59 13.29 -23.66 -5.49
N GLY A 60 12.97 -22.37 -5.63
CA GLY A 60 11.86 -21.74 -4.94
C GLY A 60 10.64 -21.55 -5.82
N ARG A 61 9.44 -21.74 -5.25
CA ARG A 61 8.16 -21.36 -5.88
C ARG A 61 7.78 -19.89 -5.61
N SER A 62 8.51 -19.21 -4.72
CA SER A 62 8.25 -17.82 -4.35
C SER A 62 8.90 -16.85 -5.32
N LEU A 63 8.18 -15.77 -5.62
CA LEU A 63 8.66 -14.67 -6.45
C LEU A 63 9.37 -13.62 -5.60
N ARG A 64 10.35 -12.96 -6.19
CA ARG A 64 11.00 -11.77 -5.63
C ARG A 64 11.25 -10.72 -6.70
N ASN A 65 11.32 -9.47 -6.27
CA ASN A 65 11.66 -8.33 -7.11
C ASN A 65 12.65 -7.43 -6.36
N THR A 66 13.93 -7.48 -6.74
CA THR A 66 15.01 -6.80 -6.03
C THR A 66 14.95 -5.28 -6.16
N ILE A 67 14.45 -4.77 -7.29
CA ILE A 67 14.27 -3.33 -7.51
C ILE A 67 13.16 -2.79 -6.61
N GLU A 68 12.03 -3.52 -6.54
CA GLU A 68 10.94 -3.19 -5.64
C GLU A 68 11.37 -3.28 -4.16
N ALA A 69 12.12 -4.32 -3.80
CA ALA A 69 12.69 -4.46 -2.45
C ALA A 69 13.66 -3.32 -2.10
N ALA A 70 14.49 -2.87 -3.05
CA ALA A 70 15.38 -1.72 -2.86
C ALA A 70 14.59 -0.42 -2.66
N ALA A 71 13.51 -0.21 -3.42
CA ALA A 71 12.61 0.93 -3.24
C ALA A 71 11.96 0.92 -1.85
N VAL A 72 11.41 -0.22 -1.42
CA VAL A 72 10.84 -0.40 -0.08
C VAL A 72 11.88 -0.14 1.01
N SER A 73 13.08 -0.73 0.87
CA SER A 73 14.19 -0.52 1.80
C SER A 73 14.55 0.97 1.93
N ARG A 74 14.59 1.70 0.81
CA ARG A 74 14.86 3.14 0.81
C ARG A 74 13.77 3.94 1.55
N ILE A 75 12.50 3.59 1.38
CA ILE A 75 11.39 4.23 2.10
C ILE A 75 11.52 3.97 3.60
N VAL A 76 11.76 2.72 3.99
CA VAL A 76 11.94 2.30 5.39
C VAL A 76 13.12 3.03 6.03
N GLN A 77 14.27 3.10 5.36
CA GLN A 77 15.43 3.88 5.84
C GLN A 77 15.09 5.34 6.10
N ARG A 78 14.29 5.97 5.23
CA ARG A 78 13.85 7.36 5.43
C ARG A 78 12.92 7.49 6.63
N LEU A 79 11.99 6.55 6.82
CA LEU A 79 11.10 6.51 7.97
C LEU A 79 11.89 6.36 9.27
N PHE A 80 12.90 5.48 9.31
CA PHE A 80 13.77 5.35 10.48
C PHE A 80 14.55 6.63 10.76
N LYS A 81 15.07 7.33 9.75
CA LYS A 81 15.74 8.63 9.97
C LYS A 81 14.81 9.69 10.57
N VAL A 82 13.51 9.63 10.28
CA VAL A 82 12.50 10.51 10.90
C VAL A 82 12.20 10.03 12.32
N LYS A 83 11.98 8.73 12.52
CA LYS A 83 11.64 8.14 13.82
C LYS A 83 12.79 8.23 14.83
N VAL A 84 14.05 8.13 14.40
CA VAL A 84 15.24 8.33 15.26
C VAL A 84 15.33 9.77 15.76
N LYS A 85 14.62 10.73 15.15
CA LYS A 85 14.47 12.09 15.68
C LYS A 85 13.33 12.24 16.70
N SER A 86 12.47 11.23 16.86
CA SER A 86 11.32 11.25 17.77
C SER A 86 11.27 9.93 18.55
N VAL A 87 11.92 9.89 19.70
CA VAL A 87 11.87 8.74 20.61
C VAL A 87 10.53 8.79 21.34
N ASP A 88 9.58 7.93 21.00
CA ASP A 88 8.59 7.38 21.94
C ASP A 88 7.66 6.30 21.34
N GLY A 89 7.38 5.30 22.17
CA GLY A 89 6.13 4.52 22.23
C GLY A 89 5.81 3.50 21.13
N PHE A 90 6.14 2.22 21.36
CA PHE A 90 5.60 1.09 20.58
C PHE A 90 4.69 0.20 21.44
N GLN A 91 3.39 0.19 21.13
CA GLN A 91 2.48 -0.94 21.39
C GLN A 91 1.15 -0.72 20.64
N ARG A 92 0.88 -1.52 19.58
CA ARG A 92 -0.45 -1.87 19.03
C ARG A 92 -0.28 -2.77 17.80
N ALA A 93 -1.23 -3.67 17.55
CA ALA A 93 -1.26 -4.56 16.37
C ALA A 93 -1.56 -3.84 15.03
N GLU A 94 -1.57 -2.51 15.02
CA GLU A 94 -1.95 -1.66 13.91
C GLU A 94 -0.92 -0.55 13.74
N GLU A 95 -0.42 -0.41 12.52
CA GLU A 95 0.69 0.48 12.21
C GLU A 95 0.21 1.80 11.64
N ASP A 96 0.92 2.87 11.99
CA ASP A 96 0.66 4.20 11.46
C ASP A 96 0.86 4.27 9.94
N VAL A 97 1.86 3.54 9.45
CA VAL A 97 2.23 3.44 8.04
C VAL A 97 2.30 1.97 7.64
N ILE A 98 1.60 1.59 6.56
CA ILE A 98 1.74 0.28 5.92
C ILE A 98 2.32 0.47 4.52
N ILE A 99 3.32 -0.35 4.21
CA ILE A 99 3.91 -0.45 2.87
C ILE A 99 3.55 -1.83 2.31
N ILE A 100 2.82 -1.88 1.20
CA ILE A 100 2.51 -3.12 0.50
C ILE A 100 3.43 -3.24 -0.71
N SER A 101 4.31 -4.24 -0.70
CA SER A 101 5.06 -4.67 -1.88
C SER A 101 4.22 -5.71 -2.63
N THR A 102 3.92 -5.43 -3.90
CA THR A 102 3.16 -6.36 -4.74
C THR A 102 4.02 -7.44 -5.37
N VAL A 103 5.34 -7.22 -5.51
CA VAL A 103 6.35 -8.10 -6.12
C VAL A 103 6.14 -8.36 -7.62
N ARG A 104 4.88 -8.40 -8.08
CA ARG A 104 4.50 -8.82 -9.42
C ARG A 104 4.93 -7.80 -10.47
N SER A 105 5.71 -8.25 -11.43
CA SER A 105 6.18 -7.46 -12.57
C SER A 105 6.37 -8.33 -13.79
N ASN A 106 5.33 -8.39 -14.64
CA ASN A 106 5.31 -9.21 -15.84
C ASN A 106 4.36 -8.61 -16.91
N LYS A 107 4.68 -8.85 -18.19
CA LYS A 107 3.88 -8.35 -19.32
C LYS A 107 2.49 -8.95 -19.42
N ALA A 108 2.28 -10.13 -18.82
CA ALA A 108 1.01 -10.85 -18.87
C ALA A 108 -0.06 -10.28 -17.92
N GLY A 109 0.30 -9.35 -17.03
CA GLY A 109 -0.61 -8.84 -16.00
C GLY A 109 -0.97 -9.89 -14.94
N SER A 110 -0.20 -10.98 -14.83
CA SER A 110 -0.46 -12.01 -13.84
C SER A 110 -0.16 -11.48 -12.44
N VAL A 111 -1.11 -11.62 -11.52
CA VAL A 111 -0.96 -11.16 -10.13
C VAL A 111 -1.06 -12.27 -9.09
N GLY A 112 -1.47 -13.49 -9.48
CA GLY A 112 -1.36 -14.68 -8.64
C GLY A 112 -2.18 -14.54 -7.34
N PHE A 113 -1.56 -14.75 -6.18
CA PHE A 113 -2.26 -14.71 -4.88
C PHE A 113 -2.92 -13.36 -4.57
N LEU A 114 -2.49 -12.27 -5.24
CA LEU A 114 -3.09 -10.95 -5.11
C LEU A 114 -4.55 -10.90 -5.59
N THR A 115 -5.02 -11.87 -6.38
CA THR A 115 -6.44 -11.95 -6.76
C THR A 115 -7.37 -12.26 -5.58
N ASN A 116 -6.84 -12.75 -4.45
CA ASN A 116 -7.65 -13.04 -3.27
C ASN A 116 -8.17 -11.73 -2.64
N MET A 117 -9.48 -11.53 -2.73
CA MET A 117 -10.14 -10.31 -2.26
C MET A 117 -10.08 -10.16 -0.73
N GLN A 118 -10.21 -11.25 0.03
CA GLN A 118 -10.15 -11.20 1.49
C GLN A 118 -8.77 -10.77 1.98
N ARG A 119 -7.70 -11.35 1.41
CA ARG A 119 -6.31 -10.95 1.70
C ARG A 119 -6.02 -9.52 1.30
N THR A 120 -6.54 -9.09 0.15
CA THR A 120 -6.39 -7.72 -0.33
C THR A 120 -7.08 -6.73 0.61
N ASN A 121 -8.34 -6.99 0.98
CA ASN A 121 -9.07 -6.15 1.92
C ASN A 121 -8.35 -6.07 3.28
N VAL A 122 -7.89 -7.21 3.81
CA VAL A 122 -7.11 -7.26 5.04
C VAL A 122 -5.86 -6.39 4.92
N ALA A 123 -5.09 -6.47 3.83
CA ALA A 123 -3.87 -5.70 3.66
C ALA A 123 -4.13 -4.19 3.55
N LEU A 124 -5.12 -3.77 2.76
CA LEU A 124 -5.49 -2.36 2.57
C LEU A 124 -6.00 -1.72 3.87
N THR A 125 -6.56 -2.52 4.77
CA THR A 125 -7.16 -2.03 6.02
C THR A 125 -6.24 -2.14 7.23
N ARG A 126 -4.91 -2.26 7.08
CA ARG A 126 -4.00 -2.26 8.26
C ARG A 126 -3.46 -0.90 8.66
N ALA A 127 -3.45 0.08 7.75
CA ALA A 127 -2.89 1.40 7.99
C ALA A 127 -3.87 2.32 8.73
N LYS A 128 -3.36 3.08 9.70
CA LYS A 128 -4.10 4.20 10.30
C LYS A 128 -3.98 5.48 9.47
N HIS A 129 -2.75 5.90 9.19
CA HIS A 129 -2.49 7.20 8.61
C HIS A 129 -2.01 7.12 7.15
N CYS A 130 -1.09 6.20 6.83
CA CYS A 130 -0.55 6.10 5.47
C CYS A 130 -0.54 4.67 4.95
N LEU A 131 -1.09 4.49 3.75
CA LEU A 131 -0.98 3.26 2.98
C LEU A 131 -0.23 3.53 1.68
N TRP A 132 0.96 2.93 1.55
CA TRP A 132 1.80 3.06 0.35
C TRP A 132 1.94 1.72 -0.35
N ILE A 133 1.43 1.65 -1.57
CA ILE A 133 1.48 0.45 -2.41
C ILE A 133 2.65 0.63 -3.36
N VAL A 134 3.64 -0.24 -3.29
CA VAL A 134 4.81 -0.27 -4.17
C VAL A 134 4.65 -1.43 -5.14
N GLY A 135 4.78 -1.18 -6.44
CA GLY A 135 4.58 -2.22 -7.43
C GLY A 135 4.70 -1.77 -8.88
N ASN A 136 4.59 -2.72 -9.79
CA ASN A 136 4.60 -2.43 -11.22
C ASN A 136 3.20 -2.05 -11.73
N GLY A 137 3.01 -0.77 -12.02
CA GLY A 137 1.72 -0.21 -12.42
C GLY A 137 1.18 -0.80 -13.71
N THR A 138 2.04 -1.15 -14.67
CA THR A 138 1.63 -1.80 -15.93
C THR A 138 1.07 -3.20 -15.68
N THR A 139 1.77 -4.02 -14.89
CA THR A 139 1.34 -5.37 -14.52
C THR A 139 -0.01 -5.34 -13.80
N LEU A 140 -0.14 -4.49 -12.80
CA LEU A 140 -1.35 -4.39 -11.98
C LEU A 140 -2.54 -3.80 -12.77
N SER A 141 -2.30 -2.79 -13.61
CA SER A 141 -3.34 -2.20 -14.48
C SER A 141 -3.87 -3.22 -15.50
N ASN A 142 -3.03 -4.15 -15.96
CA ASN A 142 -3.42 -5.19 -16.91
C ASN A 142 -3.97 -6.46 -16.27
N SER A 143 -4.06 -6.51 -14.94
CA SER A 143 -4.36 -7.74 -14.21
C SER A 143 -5.80 -8.24 -14.30
N LYS A 144 -6.73 -7.42 -14.83
CA LYS A 144 -8.18 -7.70 -14.85
C LYS A 144 -8.71 -8.15 -13.47
N SER A 145 -8.12 -7.61 -12.40
CA SER A 145 -8.42 -7.96 -11.01
C SER A 145 -8.76 -6.71 -10.20
N VAL A 146 -9.07 -6.88 -8.91
CA VAL A 146 -9.26 -5.74 -8.00
C VAL A 146 -8.04 -4.80 -7.98
N TRP A 147 -6.84 -5.30 -8.25
CA TRP A 147 -5.63 -4.49 -8.30
C TRP A 147 -5.58 -3.49 -9.44
N GLN A 148 -6.24 -3.77 -10.56
CA GLN A 148 -6.44 -2.76 -11.61
C GLN A 148 -7.25 -1.57 -11.06
N LYS A 149 -8.31 -1.84 -10.30
CA LYS A 149 -9.15 -0.81 -9.67
C LYS A 149 -8.38 -0.03 -8.62
N ILE A 150 -7.59 -0.72 -7.78
CA ILE A 150 -6.74 -0.11 -6.74
C ILE A 150 -5.74 0.88 -7.38
N VAL A 151 -5.03 0.48 -8.42
CA VAL A 151 -4.04 1.35 -9.08
C VAL A 151 -4.70 2.54 -9.75
N LYS A 152 -5.84 2.34 -10.42
CA LYS A 152 -6.61 3.44 -11.00
C LYS A 152 -7.04 4.44 -9.92
N ASP A 153 -7.67 3.94 -8.88
CA ASP A 153 -8.15 4.73 -7.74
C ASP A 153 -7.03 5.45 -6.98
N ALA A 154 -5.80 4.92 -6.96
CA ALA A 154 -4.64 5.61 -6.40
C ALA A 154 -4.07 6.70 -7.31
N ARG A 155 -4.21 6.57 -8.63
CA ARG A 155 -3.76 7.57 -9.62
C ARG A 155 -4.72 8.74 -9.74
N ASP A 156 -6.00 8.52 -9.50
CA ASP A 156 -7.05 9.54 -9.61
C ASP A 156 -7.09 10.51 -8.40
N ARG A 157 -6.16 10.40 -7.44
CA ARG A 157 -6.21 11.10 -6.14
C ARG A 157 -4.93 11.84 -5.76
#